data_AF-A0A960E8T9-F1
#
_entry.id   AF-A0A960E8T9-F1
#
_cell.length_a   1.000
_cell.length_b   1.000
_cell.length_c   1.000
_cell.angle_alpha   90.00
_cell.angle_beta   90.00
_cell.angle_gamma   90.00
#
_symmetry.space_group_name_H-M   'P 1'
#
loop_
_entity.id
_entity.type
_entity.pdbx_description
1 polymer ?
#
loop_
_entity_poly.entity_id
_entity_poly.type
_entity_poly.pdbx_seq_one_letter_code
_entity_poly.pdbx_strand_id
1 'polypeptide(L)'
;MGLAAWWRHRRFGMLVDVSLATVPGWAPIGQDVAWYRAHIDGRVRDANLHPTSLVEALHYHRDRWAHVEDYDDFFPFLHFDEFDPDAWAALARDAGMSYAIMTAKHHDGLCWWDAPGTDRTVLHDGPARNVLGQFAAACERAELPFGVSYSLLDWADPRYPGPEYVDEVVHPQVVDLVERMGAQAVWGDGHWGAGGDHWRSDELHAALRAINPDVVVNDRWWASSSDVVTFEHRLPDGIVATPWEYRRPLGASADFNRAEPDDALATPTTLVAELTEVIAKGGHLTLQVGPDAAGSFPAAVTDRLRGVGGWVRRNQRLVDEGEPWIHWGDADTRYLTLDDDLYAIDVSGRGTFAHLRRDAGRVASISGADGSAVEFEQDERGVHLSRPPRRSQRMPAVYRIEHDAPPPPPIELFPAGEPTHTELADLLVDSRSGDIVQLGEGVYVGPARIPDGVTVRGLGPDRTTIDGAESLAVTLGTGSRIEHCGITGGGRRVGHLPRYGVRIAGEGATIIGCDVDGHIGIDAGSPRIISCTASGVVASGPNRVEIVRSTFTGMGSDVGLAITGGAGHLIDSCEFDGHRAAIVLTGTIGATVRANRISARWWGVCAVDCEAVD
;
A
#
# COMPACT_ATOMS: atom_id res chain seq x y z
N MET A 1 -0.03 23.69 13.17
CA MET A 1 1.41 23.95 12.92
C MET A 1 1.80 23.24 11.64
N GLY A 2 2.73 23.78 10.85
CA GLY A 2 3.21 23.09 9.65
C GLY A 2 4.17 21.95 10.03
N LEU A 3 4.27 20.94 9.18
CA LEU A 3 5.23 19.83 9.29
C LEU A 3 6.67 20.36 9.47
N ALA A 4 7.46 19.69 10.31
CA ALA A 4 8.82 20.08 10.64
C ALA A 4 9.70 20.28 9.39
N ALA A 5 10.48 21.36 9.37
CA ALA A 5 11.29 21.73 8.20
C ALA A 5 12.32 20.65 7.84
N TRP A 6 12.87 19.96 8.84
CA TRP A 6 13.84 18.89 8.62
C TRP A 6 13.21 17.71 7.86
N TRP A 7 11.92 17.41 8.06
CA TRP A 7 11.25 16.30 7.39
C TRP A 7 11.14 16.55 5.89
N ARG A 8 10.74 17.77 5.47
CA ARG A 8 10.43 18.09 4.08
C ARG A 8 11.57 17.80 3.09
N HIS A 9 12.82 17.93 3.52
CA HIS A 9 13.99 17.82 2.63
C HIS A 9 14.82 16.54 2.86
N ARG A 10 14.26 15.58 3.59
CA ARG A 10 14.97 14.35 3.98
C ARG A 10 14.15 13.15 3.55
N ARG A 11 14.13 12.84 2.24
CA ARG A 11 13.19 11.90 1.60
C ARG A 11 13.55 10.42 1.71
N PHE A 12 14.73 10.11 2.26
CA PHE A 12 15.23 8.73 2.35
C PHE A 12 15.79 8.44 3.75
N GLY A 13 15.27 7.42 4.42
CA GLY A 13 15.57 7.07 5.81
C GLY A 13 15.94 5.62 6.04
N MET A 14 16.62 5.37 7.17
CA MET A 14 16.86 4.05 7.74
C MET A 14 15.89 3.82 8.89
N LEU A 15 15.32 2.62 8.99
CA LEU A 15 14.70 2.13 10.23
C LEU A 15 15.43 0.85 10.65
N VAL A 16 15.97 0.85 11.86
CA VAL A 16 16.65 -0.31 12.42
C VAL A 16 15.67 -1.10 13.26
N ASP A 17 15.27 -2.26 12.75
CA ASP A 17 14.33 -3.16 13.42
C ASP A 17 15.09 -4.18 14.26
N VAL A 18 14.74 -4.20 15.54
CA VAL A 18 15.37 -5.05 16.55
C VAL A 18 14.33 -5.48 17.59
N SER A 19 14.46 -6.74 18.02
CA SER A 19 13.60 -7.37 19.02
C SER A 19 14.37 -8.54 19.66
N LEU A 20 13.82 -9.23 20.66
CA LEU A 20 14.46 -10.46 21.15
C LEU A 20 14.46 -11.56 20.07
N ALA A 21 13.58 -11.45 19.06
CA ALA A 21 13.51 -12.37 17.93
C ALA A 21 14.73 -12.25 16.99
N THR A 22 15.54 -11.20 17.13
CA THR A 22 16.85 -11.09 16.46
C THR A 22 17.77 -12.27 16.80
N VAL A 23 17.63 -12.89 17.98
CA VAL A 23 18.39 -14.08 18.41
C VAL A 23 18.08 -15.31 17.55
N PRO A 24 16.83 -15.84 17.53
CA PRO A 24 16.49 -16.92 16.63
C PRO A 24 16.62 -16.51 15.17
N GLY A 25 16.37 -15.23 14.85
CA GLY A 25 16.60 -14.57 13.57
C GLY A 25 16.03 -15.34 12.41
N TRP A 26 14.80 -15.87 12.57
CA TRP A 26 14.23 -16.85 11.65
C TRP A 26 12.71 -16.72 11.57
N ALA A 27 12.21 -16.65 10.34
CA ALA A 27 10.81 -16.82 10.01
C ALA A 27 10.73 -17.52 8.64
N PRO A 28 9.62 -18.19 8.29
CA PRO A 28 9.43 -18.68 6.93
C PRO A 28 9.57 -17.54 5.92
N ILE A 29 10.14 -17.80 4.75
CA ILE A 29 10.31 -16.76 3.72
C ILE A 29 8.93 -16.16 3.40
N GLY A 30 8.85 -14.82 3.40
CA GLY A 30 7.58 -14.10 3.26
C GLY A 30 6.88 -13.77 4.59
N GLN A 31 7.48 -14.12 5.73
CA GLN A 31 7.02 -13.76 7.08
C GLN A 31 8.07 -12.90 7.78
N ASP A 32 7.63 -12.20 8.82
CA ASP A 32 8.47 -11.30 9.60
C ASP A 32 8.97 -11.97 10.88
N VAL A 33 10.27 -11.82 11.15
CA VAL A 33 10.95 -12.38 12.32
C VAL A 33 10.45 -11.76 13.62
N ALA A 34 10.04 -10.50 13.62
CA ALA A 34 9.57 -9.81 14.82
C ALA A 34 8.35 -10.50 15.49
N TRP A 35 7.66 -11.38 14.76
CA TRP A 35 6.52 -12.16 15.21
C TRP A 35 6.88 -13.55 15.76
N TYR A 36 8.16 -13.90 15.86
CA TYR A 36 8.62 -15.22 16.29
C TYR A 36 7.98 -15.68 17.61
N ARG A 37 7.86 -14.78 18.60
CA ARG A 37 7.17 -15.06 19.88
C ARG A 37 5.75 -15.56 19.66
N ALA A 38 4.96 -14.88 18.84
CA ALA A 38 3.57 -15.23 18.56
C ALA A 38 3.45 -16.58 17.81
N HIS A 39 4.51 -17.01 17.11
CA HIS A 39 4.52 -18.32 16.45
C HIS A 39 4.87 -19.47 17.39
N ILE A 40 5.74 -19.25 18.38
CA ILE A 40 6.18 -20.33 19.29
C ILE A 40 5.38 -20.38 20.60
N ASP A 41 4.76 -19.27 21.02
CA ASP A 41 4.02 -19.16 22.26
C ASP A 41 2.51 -19.02 22.01
N GLY A 42 1.79 -20.13 22.17
CA GLY A 42 0.34 -20.18 22.06
C GLY A 42 -0.42 -19.37 23.13
N ARG A 43 0.28 -18.76 24.10
CA ARG A 43 -0.32 -17.85 25.09
C ARG A 43 -0.52 -16.43 24.56
N VAL A 44 0.09 -16.05 23.45
CA VAL A 44 -0.05 -14.71 22.84
C VAL A 44 -1.43 -14.59 22.19
N ARG A 45 -2.35 -13.84 22.82
CA ARG A 45 -3.78 -13.77 22.43
C ARG A 45 -4.10 -12.74 21.35
N ASP A 46 -3.24 -11.73 21.16
CA ASP A 46 -3.49 -10.57 20.28
C ASP A 46 -2.72 -10.63 18.95
N ALA A 47 -2.58 -11.83 18.37
CA ALA A 47 -2.03 -12.01 17.03
C ALA A 47 -3.12 -11.96 15.92
N ASN A 48 -4.25 -11.29 16.16
CA ASN A 48 -5.46 -11.34 15.32
C ASN A 48 -5.29 -10.87 13.85
N LEU A 49 -4.11 -10.37 13.46
CA LEU A 49 -3.80 -9.93 12.11
C LEU A 49 -2.75 -10.80 11.38
N HIS A 50 -2.05 -11.69 12.09
CA HIS A 50 -1.01 -12.56 11.51
C HIS A 50 -1.27 -14.04 11.88
N PRO A 51 -0.90 -15.00 11.04
CA PRO A 51 -1.14 -16.42 11.34
C PRO A 51 -0.50 -16.80 12.68
N THR A 52 -1.32 -17.21 13.65
CA THR A 52 -0.85 -17.83 14.89
C THR A 52 -0.18 -19.16 14.59
N SER A 53 0.82 -19.52 15.41
CA SER A 53 1.66 -20.73 15.33
C SER A 53 1.90 -21.30 13.93
N LEU A 54 3.02 -20.92 13.32
CA LEU A 54 3.51 -21.54 12.09
C LEU A 54 4.24 -22.85 12.39
N VAL A 55 3.86 -23.92 11.70
CA VAL A 55 4.45 -25.27 11.87
C VAL A 55 5.95 -25.24 11.61
N GLU A 56 6.38 -24.44 10.65
CA GLU A 56 7.78 -24.28 10.27
C GLU A 56 8.57 -23.56 11.37
N ALA A 57 7.99 -22.54 12.01
CA ALA A 57 8.60 -21.84 13.14
C ALA A 57 8.72 -22.74 14.38
N LEU A 58 7.68 -23.50 14.69
CA LEU A 58 7.71 -24.50 15.76
C LEU A 58 8.73 -25.61 15.47
N HIS A 59 8.82 -26.06 14.22
CA HIS A 59 9.82 -27.05 13.81
C HIS A 59 11.23 -26.52 13.97
N TYR A 60 11.51 -25.31 13.47
CA TYR A 60 12.81 -24.66 13.62
C TYR A 60 13.17 -24.45 15.10
N HIS A 61 12.21 -24.01 15.92
CA HIS A 61 12.39 -23.85 17.37
C HIS A 61 12.76 -25.18 18.03
N ARG A 62 12.02 -26.25 17.76
CA ARG A 62 12.33 -27.58 18.31
C ARG A 62 13.66 -28.14 17.82
N ASP A 63 14.08 -27.84 16.59
CA ASP A 63 15.35 -28.32 16.04
C ASP A 63 16.55 -27.59 16.63
N ARG A 64 16.46 -26.27 16.80
CA ARG A 64 17.61 -25.41 17.15
C ARG A 64 17.62 -24.91 18.59
N TRP A 65 16.44 -24.79 19.19
CA TRP A 65 16.19 -24.09 20.43
C TRP A 65 15.36 -24.91 21.42
N ALA A 66 15.38 -26.25 21.34
CA ALA A 66 14.63 -27.12 22.28
C ALA A 66 14.98 -26.95 23.77
N HIS A 67 16.05 -26.21 24.08
CA HIS A 67 16.49 -25.87 25.44
C HIS A 67 15.97 -24.50 25.92
N VAL A 68 15.33 -23.74 25.04
CA VAL A 68 14.61 -22.50 25.32
C VAL A 68 13.15 -22.90 25.52
N GLU A 69 12.61 -22.75 26.72
CA GLU A 69 11.24 -23.17 27.03
C GLU A 69 10.29 -21.97 26.99
N ASP A 70 10.72 -20.84 27.53
CA ASP A 70 10.04 -19.56 27.44
C ASP A 70 10.79 -18.61 26.48
N TYR A 71 10.06 -17.71 25.83
CA TYR A 71 10.67 -16.78 24.86
C TYR A 71 11.77 -15.90 25.49
N ASP A 72 11.66 -15.61 26.78
CA ASP A 72 12.66 -14.81 27.50
C ASP A 72 13.96 -15.57 27.76
N ASP A 73 13.97 -16.91 27.64
CA ASP A 73 15.21 -17.69 27.73
C ASP A 73 16.18 -17.40 26.56
N PHE A 74 15.76 -16.60 25.57
CA PHE A 74 16.66 -16.08 24.52
C PHE A 74 17.61 -14.98 25.00
N PHE A 75 17.33 -14.33 26.13
CA PHE A 75 18.12 -13.20 26.63
C PHE A 75 19.63 -13.43 26.71
N PRO A 76 20.13 -14.57 27.24
CA PRO A 76 21.56 -14.86 27.31
C PRO A 76 22.27 -14.93 25.95
N PHE A 77 21.52 -15.03 24.84
CA PHE A 77 22.05 -15.15 23.48
C PHE A 77 21.98 -13.84 22.69
N LEU A 78 21.43 -12.77 23.28
CA LEU A 78 21.42 -11.43 22.70
C LEU A 78 22.69 -10.67 23.12
N HIS A 79 23.77 -10.85 22.36
CA HIS A 79 25.12 -10.44 22.79
C HIS A 79 25.49 -9.00 22.44
N PHE A 80 25.18 -8.53 21.22
CA PHE A 80 25.48 -7.16 20.76
C PHE A 80 26.94 -6.72 21.02
N ASP A 81 27.88 -7.67 20.93
CA ASP A 81 29.31 -7.49 21.16
C ASP A 81 30.03 -6.87 19.97
N GLU A 82 29.50 -7.03 18.76
CA GLU A 82 29.95 -6.37 17.53
C GLU A 82 29.21 -5.05 17.23
N PHE A 83 28.24 -4.66 18.08
CA PHE A 83 27.51 -3.41 17.90
C PHE A 83 28.41 -2.17 18.02
N ASP A 84 28.53 -1.47 16.90
CA ASP A 84 29.18 -0.16 16.76
C ASP A 84 28.15 0.89 16.26
N PRO A 85 27.71 1.83 17.12
CA PRO A 85 26.72 2.82 16.75
C PRO A 85 27.22 3.82 15.70
N ASP A 86 28.53 4.14 15.69
CA ASP A 86 29.11 5.04 14.70
C ASP A 86 29.18 4.36 13.34
N ALA A 87 29.45 3.05 13.30
CA ALA A 87 29.40 2.27 12.06
C ALA A 87 27.98 2.20 11.47
N TRP A 88 26.95 2.08 12.31
CA TRP A 88 25.56 2.12 11.86
C TRP A 88 25.18 3.49 11.29
N ALA A 89 25.52 4.58 11.98
CA ALA A 89 25.27 5.94 11.50
C ALA A 89 26.04 6.22 10.19
N ALA A 90 27.29 5.76 10.10
CA ALA A 90 28.10 5.85 8.89
C ALA A 90 27.46 5.06 7.73
N LEU A 91 26.92 3.87 7.98
CA LEU A 91 26.22 3.08 6.96
C LEU A 91 24.99 3.83 6.40
N ALA A 92 24.20 4.48 7.26
CA ALA A 92 23.07 5.30 6.82
C ALA A 92 23.53 6.45 5.91
N ARG A 93 24.58 7.18 6.29
CA ARG A 93 25.18 8.25 5.47
C ARG A 93 25.74 7.70 4.14
N ASP A 94 26.42 6.56 4.19
CA ASP A 94 26.95 5.86 3.02
C ASP A 94 25.85 5.32 2.11
N ALA A 95 24.63 5.16 2.60
CA ALA A 95 23.45 4.83 1.81
C ALA A 95 22.80 6.07 1.19
N GLY A 96 23.23 7.28 1.55
CA GLY A 96 22.56 8.53 1.17
C GLY A 96 21.27 8.80 1.95
N MET A 97 21.06 8.08 3.06
CA MET A 97 19.94 8.32 3.96
C MET A 97 20.19 9.58 4.79
N SER A 98 19.09 10.24 5.11
CA SER A 98 19.07 11.59 5.64
C SER A 98 18.51 11.66 7.07
N TYR A 99 17.84 10.60 7.53
CA TYR A 99 17.40 10.39 8.91
C TYR A 99 17.51 8.90 9.27
N ALA A 100 17.53 8.60 10.56
CA ALA A 100 17.57 7.25 11.07
C ALA A 100 16.58 7.07 12.22
N ILE A 101 15.88 5.94 12.20
CA ILE A 101 14.92 5.52 13.22
C ILE A 101 15.41 4.18 13.78
N MET A 102 15.20 3.92 15.05
CA MET A 102 15.44 2.62 15.64
C MET A 102 14.25 2.17 16.49
N THR A 103 13.96 0.88 16.48
CA THR A 103 12.96 0.29 17.37
C THR A 103 13.39 0.48 18.82
N ALA A 104 12.62 1.30 19.53
CA ALA A 104 12.76 1.51 20.96
C ALA A 104 12.11 0.34 21.72
N LYS A 105 10.90 -0.05 21.30
CA LYS A 105 10.18 -1.21 21.83
C LYS A 105 9.32 -1.85 20.74
N HIS A 106 9.49 -3.15 20.51
CA HIS A 106 8.64 -3.94 19.62
C HIS A 106 7.48 -4.62 20.41
N HIS A 107 6.62 -5.37 19.73
CA HIS A 107 5.48 -6.08 20.33
C HIS A 107 5.88 -7.07 21.44
N ASP A 108 7.13 -7.55 21.46
CA ASP A 108 7.62 -8.46 22.50
C ASP A 108 7.93 -7.77 23.84
N GLY A 109 7.79 -6.45 23.90
CA GLY A 109 7.90 -5.62 25.10
C GLY A 109 9.33 -5.31 25.54
N LEU A 110 10.35 -5.78 24.80
CA LEU A 110 11.75 -5.49 25.16
C LEU A 110 12.09 -4.04 24.84
N CYS A 111 12.49 -3.26 25.85
CA CYS A 111 12.94 -1.89 25.67
C CYS A 111 14.44 -1.82 25.39
N TRP A 112 14.82 -1.13 24.31
CA TRP A 112 16.21 -0.96 23.85
C TRP A 112 16.98 0.19 24.52
N TRP A 113 16.39 0.76 25.57
CA TRP A 113 16.96 1.77 26.46
C TRP A 113 16.53 1.49 27.91
N ASP A 114 17.05 2.30 28.85
CA ASP A 114 16.67 2.29 30.26
C ASP A 114 15.27 2.93 30.46
N ALA A 115 14.26 2.25 29.94
CA ALA A 115 12.89 2.73 29.91
C ALA A 115 12.28 2.83 31.32
N PRO A 116 11.54 3.90 31.64
CA PRO A 116 10.82 3.99 32.91
C PRO A 116 9.71 2.93 33.00
N GLY A 117 9.42 2.49 34.23
CA GLY A 117 8.26 1.64 34.52
C GLY A 117 8.40 0.16 34.18
N THR A 118 9.60 -0.30 33.79
CA THR A 118 9.89 -1.71 33.50
C THR A 118 11.36 -2.06 33.74
N ASP A 119 11.62 -3.28 34.22
CA ASP A 119 12.98 -3.86 34.25
C ASP A 119 13.31 -4.60 32.95
N ARG A 120 12.30 -4.85 32.09
CA ARG A 120 12.44 -5.58 30.82
C ARG A 120 13.14 -4.74 29.75
N THR A 121 14.43 -4.56 29.94
CA THR A 121 15.28 -3.70 29.11
C THR A 121 16.56 -4.44 28.71
N VAL A 122 17.17 -4.01 27.61
CA VAL A 122 18.48 -4.52 27.18
C VAL A 122 19.62 -4.23 28.19
N LEU A 123 19.40 -3.38 29.20
CA LEU A 123 20.36 -3.11 30.27
C LEU A 123 20.32 -4.16 31.39
N HIS A 124 19.15 -4.73 31.65
CA HIS A 124 18.95 -5.70 32.74
C HIS A 124 18.95 -7.14 32.21
N ASP A 125 18.18 -7.39 31.15
CA ASP A 125 17.96 -8.72 30.63
C ASP A 125 18.82 -9.02 29.38
N GLY A 126 19.39 -7.99 28.74
CA GLY A 126 20.13 -8.13 27.48
C GLY A 126 21.64 -7.84 27.60
N PRO A 127 22.26 -7.21 26.58
CA PRO A 127 23.71 -6.96 26.51
C PRO A 127 24.27 -5.97 27.56
N ALA A 128 23.51 -5.63 28.59
CA ALA A 128 23.88 -4.71 29.67
C ALA A 128 24.35 -3.32 29.18
N ARG A 129 23.75 -2.83 28.08
CA ARG A 129 24.09 -1.54 27.47
C ARG A 129 22.86 -0.84 26.87
N ASN A 130 22.84 0.49 26.94
CA ASN A 130 21.79 1.31 26.31
C ASN A 130 22.06 1.46 24.80
N VAL A 131 21.62 0.49 24.01
CA VAL A 131 21.85 0.44 22.55
C VAL A 131 21.20 1.63 21.85
N LEU A 132 19.94 1.94 22.17
CA LEU A 132 19.18 3.04 21.57
C LEU A 132 19.86 4.38 21.82
N GLY A 133 20.24 4.68 23.07
CA GLY A 133 20.91 5.93 23.43
C GLY A 133 22.30 6.06 22.80
N GLN A 134 23.05 4.96 22.66
CA GLN A 134 24.34 4.97 21.96
C GLN A 134 24.18 5.26 20.47
N PHE A 135 23.15 4.71 19.83
CA PHE A 135 22.84 4.99 18.43
C PHE A 135 22.29 6.40 18.22
N ALA A 136 21.45 6.91 19.11
CA ALA A 136 20.98 8.29 19.10
C ALA A 136 22.16 9.28 19.14
N ALA A 137 23.12 9.06 20.04
CA ALA A 137 24.32 9.88 20.13
C ALA A 137 25.21 9.80 18.88
N ALA A 138 25.28 8.64 18.21
CA ALA A 138 26.00 8.50 16.94
C ALA A 138 25.29 9.22 15.78
N CYS A 139 23.95 9.16 15.74
CA CYS A 139 23.15 9.92 14.78
C CYS A 139 23.37 11.43 14.96
N GLU A 140 23.39 11.92 16.21
CA GLU A 140 23.71 13.32 16.52
C GLU A 140 25.11 13.71 15.98
N ARG A 141 26.15 12.90 16.27
CA ARG A 141 27.51 13.12 15.74
C ARG A 141 27.57 13.10 14.21
N ALA A 142 26.70 12.34 13.56
CA ALA A 142 26.61 12.20 12.11
C ALA A 142 25.64 13.20 11.44
N GLU A 143 25.05 14.14 12.20
CA GLU A 143 24.05 15.11 11.73
C GLU A 143 22.81 14.45 11.08
N LEU A 144 22.46 13.27 11.58
CA LEU A 144 21.24 12.52 11.24
C LEU A 144 20.18 12.75 12.32
N PRO A 145 19.02 13.34 11.97
CA PRO A 145 17.82 13.32 12.80
C PRO A 145 17.52 11.89 13.20
N PHE A 146 17.46 11.72 14.51
CA PHE A 146 17.17 10.46 15.14
C PHE A 146 15.69 10.39 15.48
N GLY A 147 15.06 9.27 15.17
CA GLY A 147 13.70 8.95 15.57
C GLY A 147 13.60 7.56 16.18
N VAL A 148 12.40 7.22 16.64
CA VAL A 148 12.13 5.95 17.32
C VAL A 148 10.86 5.30 16.79
N SER A 149 10.86 3.98 16.72
CA SER A 149 9.64 3.17 16.55
C SER A 149 9.22 2.61 17.92
N TYR A 150 7.95 2.74 18.27
CA TYR A 150 7.40 2.32 19.55
C TYR A 150 6.08 1.57 19.38
N SER A 151 6.06 0.33 19.85
CA SER A 151 4.86 -0.50 19.88
C SER A 151 3.99 -0.19 21.11
N LEU A 152 2.73 0.17 20.88
CA LEU A 152 1.70 0.23 21.91
C LEU A 152 1.30 -1.19 22.37
N LEU A 153 1.32 -2.16 21.45
CA LEU A 153 1.15 -3.58 21.74
C LEU A 153 2.34 -4.11 22.57
N ASP A 154 2.04 -4.85 23.63
CA ASP A 154 3.07 -5.42 24.50
C ASP A 154 2.64 -6.80 25.01
N TRP A 155 3.28 -7.84 24.49
CA TRP A 155 2.99 -9.23 24.86
C TRP A 155 3.61 -9.64 26.19
N ALA A 156 4.55 -8.85 26.74
CA ALA A 156 5.23 -9.17 28.00
C ALA A 156 4.55 -8.51 29.20
N ASP A 157 3.97 -7.32 29.05
CA ASP A 157 3.40 -6.59 30.17
C ASP A 157 1.97 -7.07 30.53
N PRO A 158 1.75 -7.65 31.72
CA PRO A 158 0.44 -8.12 32.13
C PRO A 158 -0.58 -6.99 32.34
N ARG A 159 -0.13 -5.73 32.43
CA ARG A 159 -1.02 -4.56 32.50
C ARG A 159 -1.64 -4.26 31.14
N TYR A 160 -1.10 -4.74 30.02
CA TYR A 160 -1.64 -4.46 28.68
C TYR A 160 -3.01 -5.15 28.46
N PRO A 161 -4.01 -4.50 27.81
CA PRO A 161 -4.09 -3.08 27.43
C PRO A 161 -4.96 -2.32 28.45
N GLY A 162 -4.66 -2.44 29.75
CA GLY A 162 -5.36 -1.76 30.83
C GLY A 162 -4.94 -0.28 30.97
N PRO A 163 -5.73 0.55 31.66
CA PRO A 163 -5.40 1.96 31.88
C PRO A 163 -4.07 2.14 32.63
N GLU A 164 -3.72 1.23 33.54
CA GLU A 164 -2.44 1.25 34.26
C GLU A 164 -1.24 1.13 33.31
N TYR A 165 -1.39 0.38 32.20
CA TYR A 165 -0.34 0.29 31.17
C TYR A 165 -0.19 1.61 30.41
N VAL A 166 -1.28 2.34 30.17
CA VAL A 166 -1.23 3.67 29.53
C VAL A 166 -0.52 4.67 30.43
N ASP A 167 -0.93 4.73 31.71
CA ASP A 167 -0.46 5.70 32.69
C ASP A 167 0.97 5.45 33.17
N GLU A 168 1.36 4.20 33.37
CA GLU A 168 2.63 3.83 33.99
C GLU A 168 3.70 3.40 32.98
N VAL A 169 3.31 3.07 31.75
CA VAL A 169 4.23 2.52 30.73
C VAL A 169 4.23 3.40 29.48
N VAL A 170 3.14 3.43 28.71
CA VAL A 170 3.13 4.06 27.38
C VAL A 170 3.47 5.54 27.43
N HIS A 171 2.73 6.33 28.21
CA HIS A 171 2.94 7.78 28.26
C HIS A 171 4.33 8.13 28.84
N PRO A 172 4.75 7.59 30.00
CA PRO A 172 6.08 7.86 30.54
C PRO A 172 7.21 7.45 29.60
N GLN A 173 7.13 6.29 28.94
CA GLN A 173 8.17 5.82 28.04
C GLN A 173 8.27 6.68 26.77
N VAL A 174 7.15 7.01 26.13
CA VAL A 174 7.17 7.80 24.89
C VAL A 174 7.61 9.24 25.16
N VAL A 175 7.23 9.82 26.30
CA VAL A 175 7.73 11.14 26.74
C VAL A 175 9.24 11.09 26.97
N ASP A 176 9.75 10.08 27.65
CA ASP A 176 11.18 9.90 27.92
C ASP A 176 12.02 9.75 26.63
N LEU A 177 11.47 9.12 25.58
CA LEU A 177 12.13 9.02 24.28
C LEU A 177 12.34 10.39 23.61
N VAL A 178 11.39 11.32 23.74
CA VAL A 178 11.55 12.67 23.19
C VAL A 178 12.41 13.53 24.12
N GLU A 179 12.19 13.47 25.42
CA GLU A 179 12.87 14.33 26.40
C GLU A 179 14.35 13.95 26.60
N ARG A 180 14.64 12.66 26.78
CA ARG A 180 15.97 12.18 27.19
C ARG A 180 16.76 11.54 26.05
N MET A 181 16.10 10.81 25.14
CA MET A 181 16.76 10.22 23.97
C MET A 181 16.83 11.19 22.76
N GLY A 182 16.16 12.35 22.83
CA GLY A 182 16.23 13.38 21.80
C GLY A 182 15.55 13.01 20.49
N ALA A 183 14.55 12.12 20.53
CA ALA A 183 13.84 11.69 19.34
C ALA A 183 13.12 12.87 18.65
N GLN A 184 13.39 13.05 17.36
CA GLN A 184 12.76 14.04 16.49
C GLN A 184 11.56 13.46 15.72
N ALA A 185 11.47 12.14 15.62
CA ALA A 185 10.30 11.43 15.09
C ALA A 185 9.92 10.26 16.00
N VAL A 186 8.61 10.02 16.17
CA VAL A 186 8.07 8.93 16.99
C VAL A 186 7.01 8.17 16.20
N TRP A 187 7.40 7.01 15.68
CA TRP A 187 6.54 6.11 14.92
C TRP A 187 5.82 5.14 15.85
N GLY A 188 4.50 5.30 15.96
CA GLY A 188 3.64 4.36 16.66
C GLY A 188 3.44 3.11 15.83
N ASP A 189 3.22 1.99 16.51
CA ASP A 189 2.70 0.76 15.92
C ASP A 189 1.98 -0.10 16.97
N GLY A 190 1.28 -1.17 16.57
CA GLY A 190 0.52 -1.97 17.53
C GLY A 190 -0.71 -1.26 18.11
N HIS A 191 -1.05 -0.08 17.58
CA HIS A 191 -2.18 0.73 18.05
C HIS A 191 -3.47 -0.07 18.08
N TRP A 192 -3.67 -1.03 17.16
CA TRP A 192 -4.89 -1.84 17.01
C TRP A 192 -5.41 -2.54 18.28
N GLY A 193 -4.58 -2.65 19.33
CA GLY A 193 -4.94 -3.24 20.62
C GLY A 193 -6.11 -2.57 21.36
N ALA A 194 -6.27 -1.25 21.26
CA ALA A 194 -7.36 -0.50 21.94
C ALA A 194 -7.60 0.89 21.32
N GLY A 195 -8.80 1.48 21.34
CA GLY A 195 -9.06 2.74 20.61
C GLY A 195 -8.28 3.99 21.07
N GLY A 196 -8.27 5.05 20.25
CA GLY A 196 -7.57 6.31 20.55
C GLY A 196 -7.94 6.97 21.89
N ASP A 197 -9.21 6.90 22.29
CA ASP A 197 -9.69 7.36 23.60
C ASP A 197 -9.04 6.60 24.77
N HIS A 198 -8.78 5.30 24.58
CA HIS A 198 -8.12 4.46 25.57
C HIS A 198 -6.63 4.81 25.67
N TRP A 199 -5.94 4.90 24.53
CA TRP A 199 -4.52 5.27 24.48
C TRP A 199 -4.24 6.71 24.91
N ARG A 200 -5.26 7.58 24.89
CA ARG A 200 -5.14 9.01 25.15
C ARG A 200 -4.09 9.65 24.23
N SER A 201 -4.10 9.25 22.97
CA SER A 201 -3.06 9.60 22.00
C SER A 201 -2.98 11.10 21.72
N ASP A 202 -4.11 11.82 21.76
CA ASP A 202 -4.13 13.28 21.60
C ASP A 202 -3.43 13.99 22.77
N GLU A 203 -3.61 13.48 23.99
CA GLU A 203 -2.92 13.99 25.18
C GLU A 203 -1.42 13.71 25.09
N LEU A 204 -1.05 12.49 24.68
CA LEU A 204 0.34 12.11 24.47
C LEU A 204 0.99 13.02 23.43
N HIS A 205 0.38 13.18 22.25
CA HIS A 205 0.88 14.06 21.18
C HIS A 205 1.06 15.49 21.68
N ALA A 206 0.12 16.03 22.47
CA ALA A 206 0.26 17.35 23.06
C ALA A 206 1.46 17.45 24.03
N ALA A 207 1.71 16.41 24.83
CA ALA A 207 2.87 16.35 25.72
C ALA A 207 4.19 16.32 24.93
N LEU A 208 4.28 15.51 23.87
CA LEU A 208 5.47 15.46 23.00
C LEU A 208 5.75 16.83 22.36
N ARG A 209 4.70 17.53 21.91
CA ARG A 209 4.81 18.88 21.32
C ARG A 209 5.21 19.96 22.31
N ALA A 210 4.85 19.79 23.58
CA ALA A 210 5.29 20.70 24.63
C ALA A 210 6.80 20.61 24.88
N ILE A 211 7.40 19.43 24.65
CA ILE A 211 8.84 19.18 24.77
C ILE A 211 9.57 19.59 23.50
N ASN A 212 9.09 19.12 22.35
CA ASN A 212 9.64 19.39 21.03
C ASN A 212 8.53 19.79 20.05
N PRO A 213 8.34 21.09 19.77
CA PRO A 213 7.35 21.57 18.81
C PRO A 213 7.51 21.00 17.39
N ASP A 214 8.71 20.55 17.03
CA ASP A 214 9.09 20.02 15.71
C ASP A 214 9.16 18.49 15.65
N VAL A 215 8.70 17.77 16.70
CA VAL A 215 8.60 16.30 16.67
C VAL A 215 7.70 15.84 15.51
N VAL A 216 7.94 14.69 14.91
CA VAL A 216 7.08 14.16 13.84
C VAL A 216 6.42 12.86 14.31
N VAL A 217 5.10 12.74 14.17
CA VAL A 217 4.34 11.53 14.53
C VAL A 217 3.54 10.99 13.35
N ASN A 218 3.53 9.65 13.20
CA ASN A 218 2.81 8.99 12.13
C ASN A 218 1.31 8.86 12.47
N ASP A 219 0.56 8.23 11.58
CA ASP A 219 -0.87 7.96 11.69
C ASP A 219 -1.24 6.72 12.51
N ARG A 220 -0.26 6.06 13.14
CA ARG A 220 -0.44 4.78 13.83
C ARG A 220 -0.54 4.91 15.35
N TRP A 221 -1.27 5.95 15.79
CA TRP A 221 -1.55 6.20 17.20
C TRP A 221 -3.04 6.21 17.52
N TRP A 222 -3.93 6.16 16.52
CA TRP A 222 -5.37 6.49 16.67
C TRP A 222 -5.66 7.88 17.28
N ALA A 223 -4.71 8.81 17.15
CA ALA A 223 -4.92 10.21 17.46
C ALA A 223 -5.89 10.85 16.44
N SER A 224 -6.52 11.96 16.83
CA SER A 224 -7.38 12.75 15.95
C SER A 224 -6.60 13.46 14.83
N SER A 225 -5.27 13.58 14.98
CA SER A 225 -4.37 14.11 13.96
C SER A 225 -3.00 13.45 14.01
N SER A 226 -2.38 13.34 12.82
CA SER A 226 -1.01 12.90 12.60
C SER A 226 -0.32 13.81 11.59
N ASP A 227 1.02 13.77 11.55
CA ASP A 227 1.79 14.57 10.60
C ASP A 227 2.02 13.84 9.28
N VAL A 228 2.19 12.51 9.36
CA VAL A 228 2.63 11.66 8.26
C VAL A 228 1.72 10.43 8.16
N VAL A 229 1.18 10.20 6.97
CA VAL A 229 0.43 8.97 6.62
C VAL A 229 1.43 7.86 6.28
N THR A 230 1.24 6.65 6.80
CA THR A 230 2.16 5.54 6.54
C THR A 230 1.58 4.51 5.55
N PHE A 231 2.37 4.15 4.55
CA PHE A 231 2.07 3.09 3.59
C PHE A 231 3.03 1.92 3.81
N GLU A 232 2.49 0.71 3.80
CA GLU A 232 3.25 -0.55 3.84
C GLU A 232 2.73 -1.48 2.75
N HIS A 233 3.62 -2.30 2.20
CA HIS A 233 3.37 -3.29 1.13
C HIS A 233 2.93 -2.73 -0.23
N ARG A 234 2.17 -1.64 -0.28
CA ARG A 234 1.67 -1.02 -1.52
C ARG A 234 1.83 0.50 -1.50
N LEU A 235 2.40 1.03 -2.57
CA LEU A 235 2.48 2.47 -2.83
C LEU A 235 1.11 3.04 -3.26
N PRO A 236 0.84 4.33 -3.03
CA PRO A 236 -0.32 4.99 -3.62
C PRO A 236 -0.27 4.95 -5.15
N ASP A 237 -1.43 4.94 -5.80
CA ASP A 237 -1.53 4.82 -7.27
C ASP A 237 -1.02 6.09 -7.99
N GLY A 238 -1.06 7.25 -7.33
CA GLY A 238 -0.66 8.54 -7.88
C GLY A 238 -0.04 9.47 -6.85
N ILE A 239 0.07 10.75 -7.22
CA ILE A 239 0.64 11.80 -6.36
C ILE A 239 -0.29 12.03 -5.17
N VAL A 240 0.29 12.07 -3.97
CA VAL A 240 -0.43 12.34 -2.73
C VAL A 240 0.04 13.68 -2.17
N ALA A 241 -0.90 14.61 -1.95
CA ALA A 241 -0.58 15.97 -1.51
C ALA A 241 -0.24 16.07 -0.02
N THR A 242 -0.80 15.19 0.81
CA THR A 242 -0.53 15.15 2.26
C THR A 242 0.81 14.48 2.52
N PRO A 243 1.58 14.87 3.55
CA PRO A 243 2.84 14.20 3.87
C PRO A 243 2.64 12.71 4.15
N TRP A 244 3.48 11.87 3.54
CA TRP A 244 3.37 10.43 3.67
C TRP A 244 4.74 9.75 3.57
N GLU A 245 4.84 8.57 4.19
CA GLU A 245 6.02 7.72 4.20
C GLU A 245 5.65 6.31 3.71
N TYR A 246 6.44 5.75 2.80
CA TYR A 246 6.45 4.33 2.48
C TYR A 246 7.53 3.62 3.28
N ARG A 247 7.14 2.58 4.02
CA ARG A 247 8.04 1.74 4.79
C ARG A 247 8.10 0.34 4.19
N ARG A 248 9.31 -0.22 4.12
CA ARG A 248 9.49 -1.62 3.70
C ARG A 248 10.79 -2.27 4.21
N PRO A 249 10.77 -3.56 4.56
CA PRO A 249 11.97 -4.40 4.80
C PRO A 249 12.78 -4.60 3.53
N LEU A 250 14.11 -4.84 3.58
CA LEU A 250 14.95 -5.21 2.41
C LEU A 250 14.55 -6.54 1.73
N GLY A 251 14.05 -7.50 2.51
CA GLY A 251 13.44 -8.74 2.05
C GLY A 251 11.94 -8.71 2.31
N ALA A 252 11.41 -9.77 2.90
CA ALA A 252 10.06 -9.82 3.44
C ALA A 252 10.01 -9.53 4.96
N SER A 253 11.13 -9.69 5.67
CA SER A 253 11.25 -9.45 7.12
C SER A 253 11.96 -8.14 7.43
N ALA A 254 11.45 -7.41 8.42
CA ALA A 254 12.04 -6.15 8.89
C ALA A 254 13.32 -6.42 9.70
N ASP A 255 13.23 -7.33 10.68
CA ASP A 255 14.36 -7.92 11.39
C ASP A 255 15.18 -8.85 10.47
N PHE A 256 16.43 -9.13 10.87
CA PHE A 256 17.29 -10.09 10.19
C PHE A 256 16.67 -11.49 10.15
N ASN A 257 16.39 -11.99 8.94
CA ASN A 257 15.91 -13.34 8.72
C ASN A 257 16.95 -14.21 8.02
N ARG A 258 17.59 -15.12 8.77
CA ARG A 258 18.58 -16.06 8.23
C ARG A 258 18.01 -17.07 7.24
N ALA A 259 16.68 -17.21 7.17
CA ALA A 259 16.02 -18.07 6.19
C ALA A 259 15.97 -17.42 4.80
N GLU A 260 16.10 -16.09 4.72
CA GLU A 260 16.09 -15.38 3.45
C GLU A 260 17.48 -15.49 2.79
N PRO A 261 17.56 -16.09 1.58
CA PRO A 261 18.80 -16.09 0.84
C PRO A 261 19.12 -14.66 0.35
N ASP A 262 20.40 -14.38 0.13
CA ASP A 262 20.85 -13.07 -0.34
C ASP A 262 20.11 -12.60 -1.59
N ASP A 263 19.69 -13.49 -2.49
CA ASP A 263 18.98 -13.14 -3.74
C ASP A 263 17.49 -12.82 -3.56
N ALA A 264 16.91 -13.10 -2.38
CA ALA A 264 15.57 -12.64 -2.00
C ALA A 264 15.54 -11.16 -1.61
N LEU A 265 16.68 -10.60 -1.20
CA LEU A 265 16.79 -9.19 -0.83
C LEU A 265 16.78 -8.29 -2.07
N ALA A 266 15.97 -7.23 -2.01
CA ALA A 266 15.82 -6.27 -3.11
C ALA A 266 17.17 -5.76 -3.61
N THR A 267 17.32 -5.69 -4.93
CA THR A 267 18.56 -5.22 -5.54
C THR A 267 18.69 -3.71 -5.41
N PRO A 268 19.90 -3.14 -5.46
CA PRO A 268 20.06 -1.68 -5.42
C PRO A 268 19.31 -0.97 -6.57
N THR A 269 19.19 -1.60 -7.74
CA THR A 269 18.41 -1.09 -8.87
C THR A 269 16.93 -0.99 -8.53
N THR A 270 16.36 -2.02 -7.91
CA THR A 270 14.97 -2.06 -7.45
C THR A 270 14.72 -0.97 -6.40
N LEU A 271 15.62 -0.85 -5.42
CA LEU A 271 15.51 0.14 -4.35
C LEU A 271 15.59 1.58 -4.86
N VAL A 272 16.46 1.85 -5.84
CA VAL A 272 16.50 3.18 -6.47
C VAL A 272 15.22 3.46 -7.26
N ALA A 273 14.70 2.47 -8.00
CA ALA A 273 13.43 2.62 -8.72
C ALA A 273 12.28 2.97 -7.75
N GLU A 274 12.16 2.22 -6.65
CA GLU A 274 11.16 2.47 -5.59
C GLU A 274 11.34 3.85 -4.96
N LEU A 275 12.57 4.23 -4.59
CA LEU A 275 12.87 5.56 -4.03
C LEU A 275 12.40 6.67 -4.97
N THR A 276 12.71 6.56 -6.26
CA THR A 276 12.34 7.58 -7.24
C THR A 276 10.84 7.63 -7.50
N GLU A 277 10.14 6.49 -7.38
CA GLU A 277 8.68 6.45 -7.44
C GLU A 277 8.03 7.15 -6.25
N VAL A 278 8.52 6.86 -5.04
CA VAL A 278 8.05 7.47 -3.80
C VAL A 278 8.19 8.99 -3.87
N ILE A 279 9.36 9.49 -4.28
CA ILE A 279 9.60 10.94 -4.40
C ILE A 279 8.72 11.55 -5.49
N ALA A 280 8.57 10.88 -6.65
CA ALA A 280 7.71 11.36 -7.73
C ALA A 280 6.21 11.40 -7.35
N LYS A 281 5.82 10.67 -6.31
CA LYS A 281 4.48 10.70 -5.72
C LYS A 281 4.39 11.59 -4.45
N GLY A 282 5.47 12.28 -4.10
CA GLY A 282 5.54 13.28 -3.02
C GLY A 282 5.91 12.74 -1.63
N GLY A 283 6.34 11.48 -1.54
CA GLY A 283 6.55 10.78 -0.28
C GLY A 283 8.00 10.66 0.17
N HIS A 284 8.15 9.91 1.25
CA HIS A 284 9.42 9.51 1.85
C HIS A 284 9.59 8.00 1.85
N LEU A 285 10.79 7.49 1.57
CA LEU A 285 11.08 6.06 1.66
C LEU A 285 11.91 5.78 2.91
N THR A 286 11.42 4.89 3.77
CA THR A 286 12.19 4.34 4.89
C THR A 286 12.44 2.86 4.68
N LEU A 287 13.71 2.49 4.59
CA LEU A 287 14.12 1.09 4.49
C LEU A 287 14.37 0.50 5.87
N GLN A 288 13.67 -0.59 6.15
CA GLN A 288 13.81 -1.38 7.36
C GLN A 288 14.95 -2.37 7.20
N VAL A 289 15.86 -2.38 8.16
CA VAL A 289 17.03 -3.25 8.24
C VAL A 289 17.22 -3.78 9.66
N GLY A 290 17.53 -5.06 9.80
CA GLY A 290 17.84 -5.68 11.08
C GLY A 290 19.29 -6.14 11.16
N PRO A 291 20.01 -5.91 12.29
CA PRO A 291 21.27 -6.55 12.57
C PRO A 291 21.05 -8.01 13.00
N ASP A 292 22.13 -8.78 13.10
CA ASP A 292 22.12 -10.08 13.77
C ASP A 292 22.23 -9.95 15.31
N ALA A 293 22.25 -11.09 16.01
CA ALA A 293 22.32 -11.15 17.47
C ALA A 293 23.66 -10.63 18.06
N ALA A 294 24.70 -10.50 17.23
CA ALA A 294 25.98 -9.89 17.61
C ALA A 294 25.95 -8.36 17.42
N GLY A 295 24.91 -7.80 16.79
CA GLY A 295 24.78 -6.37 16.51
C GLY A 295 25.40 -5.94 15.18
N SER A 296 25.73 -6.88 14.31
CA SER A 296 26.32 -6.65 13.00
C SER A 296 25.27 -6.71 11.89
N PHE A 297 25.33 -5.78 10.93
CA PHE A 297 24.52 -5.90 9.72
C PHE A 297 25.17 -6.90 8.75
N PRO A 298 24.40 -7.87 8.19
CA PRO A 298 24.93 -8.81 7.21
C PRO A 298 25.56 -8.09 6.00
N ALA A 299 26.65 -8.65 5.45
CA ALA A 299 27.34 -8.05 4.31
C ALA A 299 26.41 -7.77 3.12
N ALA A 300 25.50 -8.70 2.83
CA ALA A 300 24.50 -8.58 1.76
C ALA A 300 23.55 -7.38 1.95
N VAL A 301 23.27 -6.98 3.19
CA VAL A 301 22.49 -5.76 3.53
C VAL A 301 23.35 -4.53 3.28
N THR A 302 24.56 -4.50 3.87
CA THR A 302 25.43 -3.31 3.76
C THR A 302 25.85 -3.01 2.32
N ASP A 303 26.13 -4.04 1.50
CA ASP A 303 26.51 -3.89 0.10
C ASP A 303 25.37 -3.32 -0.74
N ARG A 304 24.12 -3.69 -0.43
CA ARG A 304 22.94 -3.14 -1.11
C ARG A 304 22.74 -1.68 -0.80
N LEU A 305 22.79 -1.32 0.48
CA LEU A 305 22.65 0.06 0.94
C LEU A 305 23.73 0.96 0.33
N ARG A 306 25.00 0.51 0.33
CA ARG A 306 26.09 1.23 -0.35
C ARG A 306 25.88 1.34 -1.85
N GLY A 307 25.31 0.32 -2.49
CA GLY A 307 24.91 0.33 -3.89
C GLY A 307 23.89 1.42 -4.21
N VAL A 308 22.85 1.55 -3.38
CA VAL A 308 21.85 2.62 -3.46
C VAL A 308 22.50 3.98 -3.24
N GLY A 309 23.30 4.11 -2.18
CA GLY A 309 23.98 5.37 -1.85
C GLY A 309 24.93 5.87 -2.93
N GLY A 310 25.54 4.96 -3.70
CA GLY A 310 26.31 5.33 -4.88
C GLY A 310 25.50 6.08 -5.94
N TRP A 311 24.21 5.75 -6.10
CA TRP A 311 23.29 6.49 -6.98
C TRP A 311 22.74 7.74 -6.31
N VAL A 312 22.29 7.64 -5.05
CA VAL A 312 21.69 8.77 -4.31
C VAL A 312 22.68 9.93 -4.22
N ARG A 313 23.94 9.70 -3.84
CA ARG A 313 24.95 10.79 -3.73
C ARG A 313 25.19 11.55 -5.04
N ARG A 314 25.05 10.90 -6.20
CA ARG A 314 25.18 11.57 -7.50
C ARG A 314 23.97 12.44 -7.85
N ASN A 315 22.82 12.14 -7.26
CA ASN A 315 21.54 12.79 -7.51
C ASN A 315 20.94 13.40 -6.22
N GLN A 316 21.77 13.69 -5.21
CA GLN A 316 21.33 13.96 -3.85
C GLN A 316 20.31 15.10 -3.81
N ARG A 317 20.61 16.18 -4.54
CA ARG A 317 19.75 17.34 -4.62
C ARG A 317 18.38 17.03 -5.23
N LEU A 318 18.35 16.19 -6.27
CA LEU A 318 17.09 15.75 -6.87
C LEU A 318 16.28 14.85 -5.92
N VAL A 319 16.95 14.07 -5.08
CA VAL A 319 16.31 13.23 -4.07
C VAL A 319 15.75 14.06 -2.90
N ASP A 320 16.50 15.05 -2.42
CA ASP A 320 16.15 15.83 -1.23
C ASP A 320 15.18 16.98 -1.53
N GLU A 321 15.33 17.64 -2.69
CA GLU A 321 14.60 18.86 -3.07
C GLU A 321 13.66 18.65 -4.27
N GLY A 322 13.70 17.49 -4.93
CA GLY A 322 12.83 17.21 -6.07
C GLY A 322 11.37 17.12 -5.66
N GLU A 323 10.51 17.81 -6.39
CA GLU A 323 9.07 17.81 -6.17
C GLU A 323 8.34 17.06 -7.29
N PRO A 324 7.15 16.48 -7.04
CA PRO A 324 6.35 15.87 -8.07
C PRO A 324 6.08 16.83 -9.23
N TRP A 325 6.26 16.35 -10.46
CA TRP A 325 5.69 17.03 -11.63
C TRP A 325 4.18 16.77 -11.74
N ILE A 326 3.52 17.35 -12.74
CA ILE A 326 2.08 17.15 -13.02
C ILE A 326 1.74 15.65 -13.16
N HIS A 327 2.66 14.87 -13.71
CA HIS A 327 2.59 13.41 -13.76
C HIS A 327 3.76 12.83 -12.97
N TRP A 328 3.50 11.87 -12.07
CA TRP A 328 4.58 11.16 -11.37
C TRP A 328 5.39 10.25 -12.33
N GLY A 329 4.75 9.79 -13.41
CA GLY A 329 5.33 8.88 -14.39
C GLY A 329 4.53 7.59 -14.52
N ASP A 330 5.24 6.50 -14.78
CA ASP A 330 4.69 5.17 -15.05
C ASP A 330 5.68 4.10 -14.52
N ALA A 331 5.57 2.84 -14.97
CA ALA A 331 6.51 1.79 -14.55
C ALA A 331 7.96 2.05 -15.03
N ASP A 332 8.12 2.67 -16.19
CA ASP A 332 9.39 2.82 -16.90
C ASP A 332 10.09 4.17 -16.62
N THR A 333 9.34 5.21 -16.27
CA THR A 333 9.84 6.58 -16.06
C THR A 333 9.28 7.21 -14.80
N ARG A 334 10.07 8.04 -14.09
CA ARG A 334 9.59 8.95 -13.04
C ARG A 334 9.89 10.40 -13.40
N TYR A 335 9.02 11.34 -13.06
CA TYR A 335 9.23 12.77 -13.32
C TYR A 335 9.27 13.58 -12.02
N LEU A 336 10.23 14.50 -11.96
CA LEU A 336 10.42 15.43 -10.85
C LEU A 336 10.72 16.83 -11.38
N THR A 337 10.39 17.85 -10.61
CA THR A 337 10.81 19.23 -10.85
C THR A 337 11.86 19.64 -9.82
N LEU A 338 12.86 20.41 -10.25
CA LEU A 338 13.88 21.01 -9.40
C LEU A 338 14.35 22.32 -10.05
N ASP A 339 14.28 23.44 -9.33
CA ASP A 339 14.62 24.79 -9.85
C ASP A 339 13.91 25.13 -11.18
N ASP A 340 12.62 24.84 -11.30
CA ASP A 340 11.79 25.00 -12.52
C ASP A 340 12.18 24.10 -13.70
N ASP A 341 13.24 23.29 -13.59
CA ASP A 341 13.61 22.30 -14.58
C ASP A 341 12.86 20.98 -14.35
N LEU A 342 12.49 20.32 -15.46
CA LEU A 342 11.93 18.98 -15.43
C LEU A 342 13.04 17.93 -15.52
N TYR A 343 12.93 16.89 -14.71
CA TYR A 343 13.80 15.74 -14.72
C TYR A 343 12.99 14.48 -15.04
N ALA A 344 13.48 13.69 -15.99
CA ALA A 344 12.99 12.34 -16.25
C ALA A 344 14.01 11.31 -15.77
N ILE A 345 13.55 10.38 -14.94
CA ILE A 345 14.31 9.26 -14.41
C ILE A 345 13.91 8.02 -15.19
N ASP A 346 14.78 7.54 -16.07
CA ASP A 346 14.58 6.35 -16.89
C ASP A 346 14.93 5.10 -16.06
N VAL A 347 13.92 4.45 -15.51
CA VAL A 347 14.05 3.22 -14.72
C VAL A 347 14.28 2.03 -15.65
N SER A 348 13.66 2.05 -16.83
CA SER A 348 13.68 0.95 -17.80
C SER A 348 14.95 0.87 -18.65
N GLY A 349 15.66 2.00 -18.78
CA GLY A 349 16.78 2.18 -19.71
C GLY A 349 16.35 2.25 -21.18
N ARG A 350 15.06 2.39 -21.48
CA ARG A 350 14.54 2.42 -22.86
C ARG A 350 14.67 3.79 -23.52
N GLY A 351 14.85 4.86 -22.73
CA GLY A 351 14.89 6.23 -23.23
C GLY A 351 13.56 6.66 -23.85
N THR A 352 12.43 6.24 -23.28
CA THR A 352 11.09 6.62 -23.74
C THR A 352 10.34 7.31 -22.61
N PHE A 353 9.85 8.52 -22.87
CA PHE A 353 9.15 9.36 -21.89
C PHE A 353 7.72 9.63 -22.39
N ALA A 354 6.79 8.75 -22.01
CA ALA A 354 5.44 8.70 -22.59
C ALA A 354 4.58 9.94 -22.28
N HIS A 355 4.87 10.64 -21.19
CA HIS A 355 4.11 11.83 -20.77
C HIS A 355 4.61 13.14 -21.43
N LEU A 356 5.71 13.10 -22.18
CA LEU A 356 6.27 14.26 -22.90
C LEU A 356 5.81 14.31 -24.35
N ARG A 357 4.51 14.17 -24.56
CA ARG A 357 3.87 14.24 -25.88
C ARG A 357 3.88 15.68 -26.42
N ARG A 358 3.65 15.85 -27.73
CA ARG A 358 3.60 17.19 -28.35
C ARG A 358 2.54 18.12 -27.75
N ASP A 359 1.40 17.56 -27.33
CA ASP A 359 0.33 18.31 -26.69
C ASP A 359 0.65 18.69 -25.23
N ALA A 360 1.63 18.04 -24.61
CA ALA A 360 2.11 18.34 -23.26
C ALA A 360 3.18 19.46 -23.23
N GLY A 361 3.53 20.02 -24.38
CA GLY A 361 4.55 21.06 -24.52
C GLY A 361 5.71 20.61 -25.41
N ARG A 362 6.36 21.57 -26.06
CA ARG A 362 7.53 21.31 -26.90
C ARG A 362 8.74 21.06 -26.01
N VAL A 363 9.43 19.94 -26.23
CA VAL A 363 10.74 19.71 -25.62
C VAL A 363 11.81 20.42 -26.46
N ALA A 364 12.53 21.36 -25.84
CA ALA A 364 13.55 22.17 -26.48
C ALA A 364 14.90 21.48 -26.49
N SER A 365 15.29 20.87 -25.36
CA SER A 365 16.54 20.11 -25.24
C SER A 365 16.44 19.05 -24.14
N ILE A 366 17.30 18.02 -24.26
CA ILE A 366 17.48 17.00 -23.24
C ILE A 366 18.98 16.88 -22.98
N SER A 367 19.36 16.87 -21.70
CA SER A 367 20.74 16.65 -21.28
C SER A 367 20.84 15.50 -20.28
N GLY A 368 21.92 14.73 -20.38
CA GLY A 368 22.25 13.72 -19.39
C GLY A 368 22.72 14.34 -18.07
N ALA A 369 22.88 13.53 -17.03
CA ALA A 369 23.37 13.98 -15.73
C ALA A 369 24.77 14.66 -15.76
N ASP A 370 25.57 14.42 -16.80
CA ASP A 370 26.87 15.08 -17.02
C ASP A 370 26.78 16.38 -17.85
N GLY A 371 25.56 16.81 -18.18
CA GLY A 371 25.29 17.97 -19.02
C GLY A 371 25.47 17.73 -20.53
N SER A 372 25.79 16.51 -20.96
CA SER A 372 25.90 16.18 -22.38
C SER A 372 24.54 16.24 -23.06
N ALA A 373 24.49 16.85 -24.25
CA ALA A 373 23.28 16.92 -25.04
C ALA A 373 22.89 15.51 -25.56
N VAL A 374 21.60 15.19 -25.45
CA VAL A 374 21.03 13.91 -25.88
C VAL A 374 20.13 14.14 -27.08
N GLU A 375 20.38 13.42 -28.18
CA GLU A 375 19.51 13.46 -29.37
C GLU A 375 18.20 12.72 -29.08
N PHE A 376 17.08 13.30 -29.51
CA PHE A 376 15.74 12.76 -29.28
C PHE A 376 14.78 13.12 -30.42
N GLU A 377 13.68 12.37 -30.49
CA GLU A 377 12.50 12.68 -31.30
C GLU A 377 11.28 12.82 -30.40
N GLN A 378 10.39 13.78 -30.70
CA GLN A 378 9.12 13.98 -29.99
C GLN A 378 7.94 13.77 -30.95
N ASP A 379 7.04 12.86 -30.57
CA ASP A 379 5.83 12.51 -31.31
C ASP A 379 4.58 12.43 -30.41
N GLU A 380 3.47 11.91 -30.95
CA GLU A 380 2.20 11.75 -30.22
C GLU A 380 2.27 10.70 -29.10
N ARG A 381 3.34 9.88 -29.05
CA ARG A 381 3.57 8.85 -28.03
C ARG A 381 4.56 9.30 -26.97
N GLY A 382 5.16 10.47 -27.11
CA GLY A 382 6.10 11.04 -26.14
C GLY A 382 7.45 11.37 -26.77
N VAL A 383 8.47 11.41 -25.92
CA VAL A 383 9.87 11.57 -26.32
C VAL A 383 10.56 10.21 -26.43
N HIS A 384 11.38 10.05 -27.47
CA HIS A 384 12.22 8.87 -27.70
C HIS A 384 13.67 9.30 -27.91
N LEU A 385 14.59 8.84 -27.07
CA LEU A 385 16.02 9.13 -27.21
C LEU A 385 16.58 8.36 -28.42
N SER A 386 17.32 9.04 -29.30
CA SER A 386 17.89 8.43 -30.51
C SER A 386 18.97 7.38 -30.18
N ARG A 387 19.63 7.54 -29.03
CA ARG A 387 20.57 6.57 -28.46
C ARG A 387 20.23 6.36 -26.99
N PRO A 388 19.28 5.46 -26.67
CA PRO A 388 18.98 5.16 -25.29
C PRO A 388 20.21 4.57 -24.61
N PRO A 389 20.32 4.71 -23.29
CA PRO A 389 21.42 4.12 -22.55
C PRO A 389 21.42 2.61 -22.79
N ARG A 390 22.62 2.02 -22.81
CA ARG A 390 22.76 0.60 -23.16
C ARG A 390 21.87 -0.25 -22.24
N ARG A 391 21.22 -1.28 -22.79
CA ARG A 391 20.40 -2.28 -22.06
C ARG A 391 21.11 -2.94 -20.85
N SER A 392 22.43 -2.75 -20.71
CA SER A 392 23.26 -3.13 -19.57
C SER A 392 23.32 -2.09 -18.45
N GLN A 393 22.55 -1.01 -18.50
CA GLN A 393 22.56 0.03 -17.47
C GLN A 393 22.07 -0.59 -16.16
N ARG A 394 22.93 -0.55 -15.14
CA ARG A 394 22.67 -1.18 -13.84
C ARG A 394 21.78 -0.34 -12.93
N MET A 395 21.60 0.95 -13.22
CA MET A 395 20.87 1.90 -12.36
C MET A 395 20.05 2.86 -13.21
N PRO A 396 18.93 3.40 -12.68
CA PRO A 396 18.14 4.41 -13.37
C PRO A 396 18.97 5.61 -13.84
N ALA A 397 18.71 6.07 -15.07
CA ALA A 397 19.36 7.24 -15.64
C ALA A 397 18.56 8.50 -15.34
N VAL A 398 19.23 9.64 -15.17
CA VAL A 398 18.57 10.94 -14.96
C VAL A 398 18.85 11.84 -16.14
N TYR A 399 17.79 12.44 -16.68
CA TYR A 399 17.84 13.42 -17.77
C TYR A 399 17.18 14.70 -17.33
N ARG A 400 17.84 15.83 -17.58
CA ARG A 400 17.24 17.16 -17.45
C ARG A 400 16.61 17.54 -18.79
N ILE A 401 15.39 18.04 -18.73
CA ILE A 401 14.55 18.34 -19.89
C ILE A 401 14.18 19.83 -19.83
N GLU A 402 14.60 20.57 -20.85
CA GLU A 402 14.06 21.90 -21.10
C GLU A 402 12.77 21.73 -21.90
N HIS A 403 11.63 21.95 -21.23
CA HIS A 403 10.32 21.94 -21.87
C HIS A 403 9.73 23.34 -21.86
N ASP A 404 9.11 23.73 -22.97
CA ASP A 404 8.27 24.91 -22.98
C ASP A 404 7.08 24.66 -22.02
N ALA A 405 6.60 25.71 -21.35
CA ALA A 405 5.38 25.60 -20.57
C ALA A 405 4.27 25.03 -21.49
N PRO A 406 3.44 24.09 -21.00
CA PRO A 406 2.32 23.60 -21.80
C PRO A 406 1.53 24.80 -22.29
N PRO A 407 1.04 24.79 -23.55
CA PRO A 407 0.19 25.87 -24.03
C PRO A 407 -0.93 26.09 -22.99
N PRO A 408 -1.31 27.35 -22.71
CA PRO A 408 -2.36 27.61 -21.74
C PRO A 408 -3.55 26.71 -22.10
N PRO A 409 -4.19 26.07 -21.10
CA PRO A 409 -5.30 25.19 -21.37
C PRO A 409 -6.28 25.91 -22.31
N PRO A 410 -6.87 25.20 -23.29
CA PRO A 410 -7.85 25.82 -24.17
C PRO A 410 -8.83 26.59 -23.30
N ILE A 411 -9.15 27.82 -23.69
CA ILE A 411 -10.17 28.60 -23.00
C ILE A 411 -11.39 27.70 -22.90
N GLU A 412 -11.71 27.26 -21.67
CA GLU A 412 -12.98 26.62 -21.38
C GLU A 412 -14.03 27.66 -21.68
N LEU A 413 -14.60 27.60 -22.88
CA LEU A 413 -15.70 28.47 -23.31
C LEU A 413 -16.90 28.29 -22.38
N PHE A 414 -16.94 27.16 -21.67
CA PHE A 414 -17.86 26.82 -20.61
C PHE A 414 -17.02 26.17 -19.51
N PRO A 415 -16.92 26.76 -18.31
CA PRO A 415 -16.34 26.04 -17.18
C PRO A 415 -17.09 24.73 -17.00
N ALA A 416 -16.40 23.64 -16.65
CA ALA A 416 -17.07 22.46 -16.13
C ALA A 416 -17.93 22.94 -14.95
N GLY A 417 -19.25 22.95 -15.14
CA GLY A 417 -20.17 23.31 -14.06
C GLY A 417 -19.91 22.41 -12.87
N GLU A 418 -20.16 22.90 -11.65
CA GLU A 418 -20.23 22.01 -10.50
C GLU A 418 -21.12 20.80 -10.88
N PRO A 419 -20.66 19.55 -10.66
CA PRO A 419 -21.44 18.39 -11.03
C PRO A 419 -22.83 18.53 -10.42
N THR A 420 -23.83 18.73 -11.28
CA THR A 420 -25.21 18.86 -10.83
C THR A 420 -25.68 17.49 -10.39
N HIS A 421 -25.74 17.29 -9.08
CA HIS A 421 -26.31 16.09 -8.49
C HIS A 421 -27.78 16.01 -8.90
N THR A 422 -28.12 15.04 -9.75
CA THR A 422 -29.48 14.84 -10.22
C THR A 422 -30.00 13.52 -9.67
N GLU A 423 -31.09 13.55 -8.92
CA GLU A 423 -31.72 12.32 -8.41
C GLU A 423 -32.17 11.45 -9.59
N LEU A 424 -31.59 10.25 -9.75
CA LEU A 424 -31.91 9.37 -10.87
C LEU A 424 -33.36 8.91 -10.80
N ALA A 425 -33.90 8.71 -9.60
CA ALA A 425 -35.29 8.30 -9.39
C ALA A 425 -36.28 9.32 -9.98
N ASP A 426 -35.99 10.61 -9.87
CA ASP A 426 -36.85 11.68 -10.38
C ASP A 426 -36.92 11.67 -11.91
N LEU A 427 -35.83 11.29 -12.59
CA LEU A 427 -35.79 11.16 -14.04
C LEU A 427 -36.57 9.93 -14.54
N LEU A 428 -36.81 8.95 -13.67
CA LEU A 428 -37.47 7.69 -14.02
C LEU A 428 -38.97 7.71 -13.72
N VAL A 429 -39.47 8.69 -12.98
CA VAL A 429 -40.85 8.70 -12.43
C VAL A 429 -41.95 8.53 -13.48
N ASP A 430 -41.77 9.13 -14.66
CA ASP A 430 -42.74 9.12 -15.75
C ASP A 430 -42.37 8.17 -16.89
N SER A 431 -41.26 7.43 -16.76
CA SER A 431 -40.78 6.51 -17.78
C SER A 431 -41.68 5.28 -17.91
N ARG A 432 -41.83 4.79 -19.14
CA ARG A 432 -42.67 3.66 -19.52
C ARG A 432 -41.84 2.59 -20.21
N SER A 433 -42.35 1.37 -20.18
CA SER A 433 -41.72 0.25 -20.89
C SER A 433 -41.45 0.60 -22.36
N GLY A 434 -40.21 0.43 -22.80
CA GLY A 434 -39.73 0.81 -24.13
C GLY A 434 -39.01 2.16 -24.20
N ASP A 435 -39.11 3.00 -23.16
CA ASP A 435 -38.43 4.29 -23.13
C ASP A 435 -36.91 4.13 -22.97
N ILE A 436 -36.19 5.09 -23.57
CA ILE A 436 -34.75 5.26 -23.38
C ILE A 436 -34.52 6.59 -22.66
N VAL A 437 -34.06 6.50 -21.42
CA VAL A 437 -33.65 7.64 -20.60
C VAL A 437 -32.16 7.89 -20.85
N GLN A 438 -31.88 8.86 -21.71
CA GLN A 438 -30.52 9.28 -22.03
C GLN A 438 -30.03 10.24 -20.96
N LEU A 439 -29.00 9.82 -20.23
CA LEU A 439 -28.28 10.62 -19.27
C LEU A 439 -27.19 11.44 -20.00
N GLY A 440 -27.02 12.67 -19.54
CA GLY A 440 -25.94 13.54 -19.97
C GLY A 440 -24.65 13.26 -19.20
N GLU A 441 -23.68 14.15 -19.38
CA GLU A 441 -22.48 14.17 -18.57
C GLU A 441 -22.83 14.68 -17.16
N GLY A 442 -22.36 14.00 -16.12
CA GLY A 442 -22.61 14.37 -14.73
C GLY A 442 -22.79 13.19 -13.78
N VAL A 443 -23.10 13.54 -12.52
CA VAL A 443 -23.33 12.58 -11.42
C VAL A 443 -24.82 12.51 -11.09
N TYR A 444 -25.34 11.29 -11.13
CA TYR A 444 -26.72 10.97 -10.82
C TYR A 444 -26.79 10.22 -9.50
N VAL A 445 -27.69 10.61 -8.60
CA VAL A 445 -27.75 10.06 -7.25
C VAL A 445 -28.74 8.89 -7.21
N GLY A 446 -28.31 7.77 -6.63
CA GLY A 446 -29.12 6.61 -6.27
C GLY A 446 -29.41 6.57 -4.76
N PRO A 447 -30.21 5.59 -4.27
CA PRO A 447 -30.70 4.41 -4.98
C PRO A 447 -31.84 4.72 -5.96
N ALA A 448 -31.77 4.15 -7.16
CA ALA A 448 -32.87 4.22 -8.13
C ALA A 448 -33.28 2.83 -8.63
N ARG A 449 -34.58 2.66 -8.93
CA ARG A 449 -35.10 1.46 -9.59
C ARG A 449 -35.41 1.80 -11.05
N ILE A 450 -34.71 1.14 -11.98
CA ILE A 450 -35.04 1.23 -13.40
C ILE A 450 -36.35 0.46 -13.65
N PRO A 451 -37.42 1.11 -14.14
CA PRO A 451 -38.70 0.43 -14.34
C PRO A 451 -38.65 -0.65 -15.43
N ASP A 452 -39.66 -1.51 -15.43
CA ASP A 452 -39.72 -2.65 -16.34
C ASP A 452 -39.70 -2.20 -17.82
N GLY A 453 -38.78 -2.77 -18.59
CA GLY A 453 -38.55 -2.49 -20.01
C GLY A 453 -37.96 -1.11 -20.33
N VAL A 454 -37.56 -0.32 -19.32
CA VAL A 454 -36.88 0.97 -19.53
C VAL A 454 -35.38 0.75 -19.73
N THR A 455 -34.78 1.53 -20.64
CA THR A 455 -33.33 1.60 -20.83
C THR A 455 -32.78 2.90 -20.27
N VAL A 456 -31.83 2.85 -19.35
CA VAL A 456 -31.03 4.00 -18.92
C VAL A 456 -29.69 3.95 -19.62
N ARG A 457 -29.30 5.03 -20.31
CA ARG A 457 -28.07 5.07 -21.10
C ARG A 457 -27.23 6.31 -20.77
N GLY A 458 -25.98 6.11 -20.38
CA GLY A 458 -24.98 7.17 -20.20
C GLY A 458 -24.16 7.47 -21.46
N LEU A 459 -23.21 8.39 -21.32
CA LEU A 459 -22.26 8.78 -22.38
C LEU A 459 -20.93 8.02 -22.31
N GLY A 460 -20.78 7.13 -21.33
CA GLY A 460 -19.54 6.41 -21.02
C GLY A 460 -19.26 6.41 -19.52
N PRO A 461 -18.59 5.38 -18.97
CA PRO A 461 -18.37 5.27 -17.53
C PRO A 461 -17.67 6.46 -16.87
N ASP A 462 -16.74 7.10 -17.59
CA ASP A 462 -15.98 8.26 -17.11
C ASP A 462 -16.76 9.58 -17.20
N ARG A 463 -17.90 9.60 -17.89
CA ARG A 463 -18.68 10.82 -18.18
C ARG A 463 -20.04 10.85 -17.51
N THR A 464 -20.63 9.68 -17.27
CA THR A 464 -21.94 9.54 -16.63
C THR A 464 -21.81 8.58 -15.47
N THR A 465 -21.83 9.10 -14.25
CA THR A 465 -21.70 8.30 -13.03
C THR A 465 -23.03 8.26 -12.29
N ILE A 466 -23.40 7.09 -11.79
CA ILE A 466 -24.51 6.90 -10.84
C ILE A 466 -23.90 6.56 -9.48
N ASP A 467 -24.12 7.41 -8.50
CA ASP A 467 -23.57 7.29 -7.15
C ASP A 467 -24.66 6.89 -6.15
N GLY A 468 -24.57 5.69 -5.60
CA GLY A 468 -25.42 5.16 -4.54
C GLY A 468 -24.96 5.50 -3.12
N ALA A 469 -23.88 6.30 -2.99
CA ALA A 469 -23.18 6.61 -1.74
C ALA A 469 -22.82 5.33 -0.96
N GLU A 470 -23.15 5.27 0.33
CA GLU A 470 -22.92 4.07 1.16
C GLU A 470 -23.97 2.95 0.93
N SER A 471 -24.71 2.96 -0.18
CA SER A 471 -25.81 2.02 -0.44
C SER A 471 -25.84 1.52 -1.89
N LEU A 472 -26.83 0.70 -2.22
CA LEU A 472 -27.03 0.18 -3.59
C LEU A 472 -27.35 1.34 -4.55
N ALA A 473 -26.63 1.46 -5.66
CA ALA A 473 -26.87 2.56 -6.60
C ALA A 473 -28.12 2.32 -7.47
N VAL A 474 -28.25 1.12 -8.04
CA VAL A 474 -29.32 0.82 -9.01
C VAL A 474 -29.90 -0.58 -8.86
N THR A 475 -31.24 -0.68 -8.94
CA THR A 475 -31.98 -1.93 -9.11
C THR A 475 -32.64 -2.01 -10.48
N LEU A 476 -32.43 -3.11 -11.23
CA LEU A 476 -33.02 -3.33 -12.56
C LEU A 476 -34.34 -4.12 -12.46
N GLY A 477 -35.40 -3.57 -13.05
CA GLY A 477 -36.69 -4.22 -13.30
C GLY A 477 -36.70 -5.20 -14.48
N THR A 478 -37.84 -5.82 -14.74
CA THR A 478 -38.01 -6.87 -15.77
C THR A 478 -37.77 -6.29 -17.16
N GLY A 479 -36.88 -6.90 -17.94
CA GLY A 479 -36.53 -6.46 -19.29
C GLY A 479 -35.85 -5.08 -19.35
N SER A 480 -35.51 -4.49 -18.21
CA SER A 480 -34.84 -3.19 -18.15
C SER A 480 -33.37 -3.28 -18.55
N ARG A 481 -32.78 -2.16 -18.94
CA ARG A 481 -31.37 -2.07 -19.34
C ARG A 481 -30.67 -0.89 -18.71
N ILE A 482 -29.40 -1.10 -18.38
CA ILE A 482 -28.47 -0.01 -18.06
C ILE A 482 -27.26 -0.12 -18.98
N GLU A 483 -26.88 1.00 -19.58
CA GLU A 483 -25.87 1.04 -20.64
C GLU A 483 -24.91 2.22 -20.43
N HIS A 484 -23.59 1.97 -20.53
CA HIS A 484 -22.57 3.02 -20.62
C HIS A 484 -22.51 4.01 -19.44
N CYS A 485 -22.61 3.50 -18.20
CA CYS A 485 -22.52 4.29 -16.98
C CYS A 485 -21.40 3.78 -16.06
N GLY A 486 -20.80 4.69 -15.31
CA GLY A 486 -20.00 4.39 -14.12
C GLY A 486 -20.97 4.26 -12.96
N ILE A 487 -20.79 3.27 -12.10
CA ILE A 487 -21.69 2.99 -11.00
C ILE A 487 -20.85 2.81 -9.75
N THR A 488 -21.07 3.70 -8.79
CA THR A 488 -20.37 3.72 -7.51
C THR A 488 -21.38 3.52 -6.39
N GLY A 489 -21.04 2.70 -5.40
CA GLY A 489 -21.94 2.41 -4.26
C GLY A 489 -21.83 0.97 -3.74
N GLY A 490 -22.44 0.70 -2.59
CA GLY A 490 -22.48 -0.64 -1.98
C GLY A 490 -22.06 -0.70 -0.51
N GLY A 491 -21.85 0.47 0.12
CA GLY A 491 -21.57 0.60 1.56
C GLY A 491 -20.17 0.21 1.99
N ARG A 492 -19.86 0.46 3.27
CA ARG A 492 -18.57 0.09 3.89
C ARG A 492 -18.49 -1.43 4.02
N ARG A 493 -17.35 -2.02 3.59
CA ARG A 493 -17.13 -3.48 3.61
C ARG A 493 -17.19 -3.98 5.06
N VAL A 494 -18.10 -4.91 5.34
CA VAL A 494 -18.13 -5.65 6.60
C VAL A 494 -17.62 -7.07 6.32
N GLY A 495 -16.35 -7.32 6.63
CA GLY A 495 -15.71 -8.63 6.43
C GLY A 495 -15.65 -9.07 4.96
N HIS A 496 -16.06 -10.32 4.69
CA HIS A 496 -15.98 -10.95 3.36
C HIS A 496 -17.27 -10.82 2.53
N LEU A 497 -18.23 -10.00 2.95
CA LEU A 497 -19.50 -9.87 2.25
C LEU A 497 -19.34 -9.03 0.97
N PRO A 498 -19.96 -9.44 -0.15
CA PRO A 498 -19.93 -8.68 -1.40
C PRO A 498 -20.64 -7.33 -1.22
N ARG A 499 -20.00 -6.25 -1.68
CA ARG A 499 -20.63 -4.92 -1.82
C ARG A 499 -21.40 -4.88 -3.12
N TYR A 500 -22.71 -4.64 -3.08
CA TYR A 500 -23.51 -4.58 -4.31
C TYR A 500 -23.68 -3.14 -4.80
N GLY A 501 -23.06 -2.81 -5.93
CA GLY A 501 -23.30 -1.54 -6.62
C GLY A 501 -24.55 -1.60 -7.50
N VAL A 502 -24.85 -2.79 -8.05
CA VAL A 502 -26.02 -3.04 -8.91
C VAL A 502 -26.73 -4.31 -8.48
N ARG A 503 -28.07 -4.28 -8.51
CA ARG A 503 -28.92 -5.45 -8.26
C ARG A 503 -29.86 -5.71 -9.44
N ILE A 504 -29.81 -6.90 -9.99
CA ILE A 504 -30.71 -7.37 -11.04
C ILE A 504 -31.85 -8.16 -10.38
N ALA A 505 -33.02 -7.51 -10.29
CA ALA A 505 -34.20 -8.08 -9.65
C ALA A 505 -35.24 -8.61 -10.67
N GLY A 506 -35.26 -8.06 -11.88
CA GLY A 506 -36.22 -8.42 -12.91
C GLY A 506 -35.70 -9.42 -13.95
N GLU A 507 -36.61 -10.22 -14.50
CA GLU A 507 -36.28 -11.20 -15.54
C GLU A 507 -35.82 -10.52 -16.84
N GLY A 508 -34.76 -11.03 -17.46
CA GLY A 508 -34.29 -10.54 -18.76
C GLY A 508 -33.61 -9.16 -18.72
N ALA A 509 -33.30 -8.65 -17.53
CA ALA A 509 -32.56 -7.40 -17.37
C ALA A 509 -31.13 -7.50 -17.92
N THR A 510 -30.61 -6.40 -18.46
CA THR A 510 -29.31 -6.36 -19.13
C THR A 510 -28.43 -5.20 -18.67
N ILE A 511 -27.13 -5.46 -18.49
CA ILE A 511 -26.10 -4.46 -18.22
C ILE A 511 -25.09 -4.47 -19.37
N ILE A 512 -24.81 -3.32 -19.97
CA ILE A 512 -23.90 -3.20 -21.13
C ILE A 512 -22.90 -2.06 -20.97
N GLY A 513 -21.61 -2.35 -21.09
CA GLY A 513 -20.61 -1.28 -21.20
C GLY A 513 -20.48 -0.42 -19.94
N CYS A 514 -20.84 -0.94 -18.77
CA CYS A 514 -20.80 -0.21 -17.51
C CYS A 514 -19.55 -0.56 -16.70
N ASP A 515 -19.07 0.40 -15.92
CA ASP A 515 -18.05 0.18 -14.89
C ASP A 515 -18.71 0.21 -13.52
N VAL A 516 -18.61 -0.90 -12.77
CA VAL A 516 -19.26 -1.07 -11.48
C VAL A 516 -18.20 -1.19 -10.40
N ASP A 517 -18.09 -0.19 -9.54
CA ASP A 517 -17.32 -0.30 -8.31
C ASP A 517 -18.08 -1.20 -7.33
N GLY A 518 -17.67 -2.48 -7.26
CA GLY A 518 -18.29 -3.52 -6.44
C GLY A 518 -18.85 -4.69 -7.25
N HIS A 519 -19.71 -5.48 -6.60
CA HIS A 519 -20.34 -6.67 -7.17
C HIS A 519 -21.70 -6.36 -7.80
N ILE A 520 -22.06 -7.19 -8.78
CA ILE A 520 -23.41 -7.25 -9.34
C ILE A 520 -24.16 -8.40 -8.68
N GLY A 521 -25.28 -8.09 -8.03
CA GLY A 521 -26.17 -9.09 -7.43
C GLY A 521 -27.26 -9.50 -8.40
N ILE A 522 -27.49 -10.81 -8.55
CA ILE A 522 -28.57 -11.36 -9.39
C ILE A 522 -29.50 -12.18 -8.49
N ASP A 523 -30.75 -11.76 -8.44
CA ASP A 523 -31.75 -12.39 -7.56
C ASP A 523 -32.58 -13.47 -8.25
N ALA A 524 -32.86 -13.31 -9.56
CA ALA A 524 -33.67 -14.26 -10.32
C ALA A 524 -33.60 -13.98 -11.84
N GLY A 525 -34.06 -14.93 -12.64
CA GLY A 525 -34.34 -14.73 -14.07
C GLY A 525 -33.15 -15.00 -15.00
N SER A 526 -33.20 -14.40 -16.19
CA SER A 526 -32.22 -14.65 -17.27
C SER A 526 -31.39 -13.41 -17.64
N PRO A 527 -30.49 -12.93 -16.77
CA PRO A 527 -29.78 -11.68 -17.00
C PRO A 527 -28.64 -11.81 -18.01
N ARG A 528 -28.29 -10.66 -18.61
CA ARG A 528 -27.15 -10.54 -19.54
C ARG A 528 -26.21 -9.43 -19.07
N ILE A 529 -24.93 -9.74 -18.94
CA ILE A 529 -23.86 -8.79 -18.58
C ILE A 529 -22.85 -8.79 -19.72
N ILE A 530 -22.66 -7.65 -20.37
CA ILE A 530 -21.90 -7.57 -21.64
C ILE A 530 -20.93 -6.39 -21.59
N SER A 531 -19.65 -6.64 -21.83
CA SER A 531 -18.64 -5.57 -21.92
C SER A 531 -18.55 -4.71 -20.65
N CYS A 532 -18.71 -5.31 -19.47
CA CYS A 532 -18.70 -4.57 -18.19
C CYS A 532 -17.41 -4.82 -17.40
N THR A 533 -17.10 -3.90 -16.49
CA THR A 533 -16.10 -4.07 -15.43
C THR A 533 -16.78 -4.12 -14.07
N ALA A 534 -16.34 -5.02 -13.19
CA ALA A 534 -16.87 -5.15 -11.82
C ALA A 534 -15.88 -5.86 -10.87
N SER A 535 -16.12 -5.83 -9.56
CA SER A 535 -15.39 -6.71 -8.64
C SER A 535 -15.77 -8.19 -8.80
N GLY A 536 -17.04 -8.45 -9.09
CA GLY A 536 -17.57 -9.80 -9.27
C GLY A 536 -19.08 -9.86 -9.48
N VAL A 537 -19.63 -11.05 -9.63
CA VAL A 537 -21.06 -11.32 -9.77
C VAL A 537 -21.48 -12.41 -8.80
N VAL A 538 -22.56 -12.16 -8.06
CA VAL A 538 -23.18 -13.16 -7.17
C VAL A 538 -24.60 -13.40 -7.64
N ALA A 539 -24.90 -14.65 -8.02
CA ALA A 539 -26.19 -15.06 -8.54
C ALA A 539 -26.74 -16.23 -7.72
N SER A 540 -27.94 -16.06 -7.18
CA SER A 540 -28.63 -17.10 -6.40
C SER A 540 -30.01 -17.35 -6.99
N GLY A 541 -30.21 -18.52 -7.61
CA GLY A 541 -31.48 -18.88 -8.26
C GLY A 541 -31.79 -18.24 -9.63
N PRO A 542 -30.82 -17.89 -10.49
CA PRO A 542 -31.13 -17.50 -11.87
C PRO A 542 -31.63 -18.69 -12.70
N ASN A 543 -32.42 -18.42 -13.73
CA ASN A 543 -32.76 -19.42 -14.75
C ASN A 543 -31.55 -19.69 -15.66
N ARG A 544 -30.93 -18.62 -16.17
CA ARG A 544 -29.76 -18.66 -17.05
C ARG A 544 -28.97 -17.36 -16.97
N VAL A 545 -27.65 -17.42 -16.76
CA VAL A 545 -26.81 -16.23 -16.71
C VAL A 545 -25.91 -16.20 -17.96
N GLU A 546 -25.89 -15.07 -18.66
CA GLU A 546 -24.99 -14.82 -19.78
C GLU A 546 -24.03 -13.67 -19.42
N ILE A 547 -22.73 -13.97 -19.36
CA ILE A 547 -21.68 -12.99 -19.10
C ILE A 547 -20.66 -13.07 -20.23
N VAL A 548 -20.47 -11.95 -20.94
CA VAL A 548 -19.69 -11.92 -22.17
C VAL A 548 -18.78 -10.69 -22.20
N ARG A 549 -17.51 -10.87 -22.59
CA ARG A 549 -16.54 -9.77 -22.80
C ARG A 549 -16.36 -8.84 -21.59
N SER A 550 -16.50 -9.37 -20.38
CA SER A 550 -16.46 -8.57 -19.14
C SER A 550 -15.18 -8.84 -18.36
N THR A 551 -14.71 -7.85 -17.60
CA THR A 551 -13.49 -7.94 -16.80
C THR A 551 -13.84 -7.83 -15.33
N PHE A 552 -13.28 -8.72 -14.52
CA PHE A 552 -13.50 -8.75 -13.09
C PHE A 552 -12.18 -8.65 -12.33
N THR A 553 -12.14 -7.81 -11.29
CA THR A 553 -10.93 -7.60 -10.48
C THR A 553 -11.23 -7.74 -8.98
N GLY A 554 -10.51 -8.63 -8.28
CA GLY A 554 -10.69 -8.92 -6.85
C GLY A 554 -9.50 -8.51 -5.98
N MET A 555 -9.65 -8.62 -4.65
CA MET A 555 -8.61 -8.31 -3.65
C MET A 555 -7.95 -9.56 -3.03
N GLY A 556 -7.93 -10.67 -3.74
CA GLY A 556 -7.28 -11.94 -3.36
C GLY A 556 -8.13 -12.88 -2.49
N SER A 557 -9.18 -12.36 -1.82
CA SER A 557 -10.13 -13.16 -1.02
C SER A 557 -11.46 -13.41 -1.74
N ASP A 558 -11.79 -12.58 -2.73
CA ASP A 558 -13.12 -12.55 -3.36
C ASP A 558 -13.31 -13.69 -4.36
N VAL A 559 -14.57 -13.96 -4.72
CA VAL A 559 -14.91 -14.87 -5.81
C VAL A 559 -15.38 -14.01 -6.99
N GLY A 560 -14.80 -14.24 -8.18
CA GLY A 560 -15.14 -13.49 -9.38
C GLY A 560 -16.60 -13.67 -9.76
N LEU A 561 -17.02 -14.89 -10.09
CA LEU A 561 -18.42 -15.27 -10.30
C LEU A 561 -18.82 -16.35 -9.32
N ALA A 562 -19.92 -16.15 -8.59
CA ALA A 562 -20.54 -17.17 -7.76
C ALA A 562 -21.98 -17.40 -8.25
N ILE A 563 -22.25 -18.52 -8.92
CA ILE A 563 -23.56 -18.84 -9.49
C ILE A 563 -24.11 -20.11 -8.85
N THR A 564 -25.27 -20.00 -8.22
CA THR A 564 -25.97 -21.12 -7.56
C THR A 564 -27.29 -21.43 -8.25
N GLY A 565 -27.42 -22.65 -8.77
CA GLY A 565 -28.59 -23.13 -9.51
C GLY A 565 -28.71 -22.56 -10.92
N GLY A 566 -29.74 -23.00 -11.64
CA GLY A 566 -30.01 -22.59 -13.02
C GLY A 566 -29.45 -23.56 -14.06
N ALA A 567 -29.73 -23.25 -15.34
CA ALA A 567 -29.34 -24.10 -16.45
C ALA A 567 -28.85 -23.31 -17.67
N GLY A 568 -27.88 -23.89 -18.39
CA GLY A 568 -27.34 -23.35 -19.64
C GLY A 568 -26.60 -22.03 -19.50
N HIS A 569 -25.89 -21.81 -18.39
CA HIS A 569 -25.10 -20.59 -18.19
C HIS A 569 -24.02 -20.43 -19.26
N LEU A 570 -23.72 -19.19 -19.64
CA LEU A 570 -22.66 -18.88 -20.60
C LEU A 570 -21.72 -17.84 -20.00
N ILE A 571 -20.44 -18.19 -19.90
CA ILE A 571 -19.37 -17.30 -19.47
C ILE A 571 -18.30 -17.33 -20.56
N ASP A 572 -18.24 -16.25 -21.35
CA ASP A 572 -17.47 -16.21 -22.58
C ASP A 572 -16.59 -14.96 -22.67
N SER A 573 -15.32 -15.15 -23.06
CA SER A 573 -14.42 -14.05 -23.40
C SER A 573 -14.22 -13.03 -22.27
N CYS A 574 -14.29 -13.47 -21.02
CA CYS A 574 -14.13 -12.63 -19.84
C CYS A 574 -12.69 -12.67 -19.29
N GLU A 575 -12.29 -11.63 -18.57
CA GLU A 575 -11.01 -11.58 -17.85
C GLU A 575 -11.24 -11.56 -16.35
N PHE A 576 -10.42 -12.31 -15.61
CA PHE A 576 -10.46 -12.39 -14.15
C PHE A 576 -9.06 -12.18 -13.59
N ASP A 577 -8.92 -11.26 -12.64
CA ASP A 577 -7.66 -11.04 -11.93
C ASP A 577 -7.89 -10.77 -10.43
N GLY A 578 -6.96 -11.24 -9.59
CA GLY A 578 -7.01 -10.96 -8.16
C GLY A 578 -8.13 -11.69 -7.39
N HIS A 579 -8.71 -12.78 -7.88
CA HIS A 579 -9.72 -13.54 -7.10
C HIS A 579 -9.12 -14.77 -6.42
N ARG A 580 -9.74 -15.21 -5.31
CA ARG A 580 -9.45 -16.53 -4.71
C ARG A 580 -9.89 -17.64 -5.66
N ALA A 581 -11.10 -17.51 -6.19
CA ALA A 581 -11.62 -18.33 -7.26
C ALA A 581 -12.26 -17.44 -8.33
N ALA A 582 -11.92 -17.64 -9.61
CA ALA A 582 -12.48 -16.80 -10.67
C ALA A 582 -13.95 -17.15 -10.95
N ILE A 583 -14.28 -18.44 -11.05
CA ILE A 583 -15.66 -18.89 -11.31
C ILE A 583 -16.02 -20.03 -10.36
N VAL A 584 -17.13 -19.89 -9.65
CA VAL A 584 -17.73 -20.91 -8.78
C VAL A 584 -19.15 -21.17 -9.25
N LEU A 585 -19.42 -22.41 -9.65
CA LEU A 585 -20.74 -22.91 -10.02
C LEU A 585 -21.20 -23.91 -8.97
N THR A 586 -22.43 -23.79 -8.50
CA THR A 586 -22.98 -24.68 -7.47
C THR A 586 -24.38 -25.15 -7.86
N GLY A 587 -24.60 -26.46 -7.98
CA GLY A 587 -25.92 -27.02 -8.30
C GLY A 587 -26.47 -26.64 -9.68
N THR A 588 -25.60 -26.33 -10.65
CA THR A 588 -26.02 -25.87 -11.99
C THR A 588 -26.19 -27.02 -12.98
N ILE A 589 -27.16 -26.91 -13.89
CA ILE A 589 -27.46 -27.89 -14.94
C ILE A 589 -26.98 -27.36 -16.31
N GLY A 590 -25.74 -27.64 -16.66
CA GLY A 590 -25.13 -27.15 -17.90
C GLY A 590 -24.60 -25.71 -17.77
N ALA A 591 -23.29 -25.55 -17.98
CA ALA A 591 -22.64 -24.25 -18.12
C ALA A 591 -21.55 -24.35 -19.19
N THR A 592 -21.39 -23.31 -20.01
CA THR A 592 -20.29 -23.20 -20.97
C THR A 592 -19.35 -22.10 -20.53
N VAL A 593 -18.08 -22.44 -20.27
CA VAL A 593 -17.02 -21.53 -19.84
C VAL A 593 -15.90 -21.55 -20.88
N ARG A 594 -15.85 -20.54 -21.76
CA ARG A 594 -14.90 -20.54 -22.89
C ARG A 594 -14.23 -19.19 -23.12
N ALA A 595 -13.04 -19.24 -23.73
CA ALA A 595 -12.27 -18.06 -24.15
C ALA A 595 -11.96 -17.06 -23.02
N ASN A 596 -12.02 -17.48 -21.74
CA ASN A 596 -11.77 -16.61 -20.60
C ASN A 596 -10.26 -16.57 -20.28
N ARG A 597 -9.77 -15.39 -19.89
CA ARG A 597 -8.43 -15.21 -19.34
C ARG A 597 -8.52 -15.16 -17.82
N ILE A 598 -7.92 -16.13 -17.14
CA ILE A 598 -8.09 -16.31 -15.70
C ILE A 598 -6.75 -16.25 -14.96
N SER A 599 -6.66 -15.33 -14.00
CA SER A 599 -5.61 -15.20 -13.00
C SER A 599 -6.26 -15.28 -11.61
N ALA A 600 -6.23 -16.46 -10.99
CA ALA A 600 -6.86 -16.72 -9.70
C ALA A 600 -5.90 -17.45 -8.75
N ARG A 601 -6.03 -17.18 -7.44
CA ARG A 601 -5.11 -17.69 -6.41
C ARG A 601 -5.21 -19.20 -6.22
N TRP A 602 -6.43 -19.74 -6.17
CA TRP A 602 -6.67 -21.16 -5.87
C TRP A 602 -7.34 -21.90 -7.02
N TRP A 603 -8.46 -21.39 -7.53
CA TRP A 603 -9.26 -22.09 -8.54
C TRP A 603 -9.60 -21.17 -9.71
N GLY A 604 -9.35 -21.62 -10.95
CA GLY A 604 -9.86 -20.91 -12.12
C GLY A 604 -11.37 -21.11 -12.27
N VAL A 605 -11.81 -22.36 -12.33
CA VAL A 605 -13.23 -22.74 -12.31
C VAL A 605 -13.42 -23.83 -11.25
N CYS A 606 -14.41 -23.65 -10.39
CA CYS A 606 -14.81 -24.60 -9.35
C CYS A 606 -16.28 -24.95 -9.57
N ALA A 607 -16.57 -26.23 -9.82
CA ALA A 607 -17.92 -26.74 -10.00
C ALA A 607 -18.27 -27.68 -8.83
N VAL A 608 -19.37 -27.40 -8.14
CA VAL A 608 -19.83 -28.14 -6.96
C VAL A 608 -21.25 -28.63 -7.22
N ASP A 609 -21.46 -29.94 -7.19
CA ASP A 609 -22.77 -30.56 -7.44
C ASP A 609 -23.42 -30.15 -8.79
N CYS A 610 -22.60 -29.91 -9.81
CA CYS A 610 -23.05 -29.54 -11.16
C CYS A 610 -23.25 -30.77 -12.06
N GLU A 611 -24.30 -30.77 -12.89
CA GLU A 611 -24.58 -31.90 -13.81
C GLU A 611 -23.71 -31.89 -15.08
N ALA A 612 -23.37 -30.70 -15.60
CA ALA A 612 -22.51 -30.55 -16.79
C ALA A 612 -21.85 -29.15 -16.82
N VAL A 613 -20.55 -29.10 -17.11
CA VAL A 613 -19.77 -27.87 -17.32
C VAL A 613 -18.79 -28.13 -18.47
N ASP A 614 -18.96 -27.39 -19.57
CA ASP A 614 -18.17 -27.48 -20.82
C ASP A 614 -17.16 -26.34 -20.96
#